data_AF-A0A7Y1VTF3-F1
#
_entry.id   AF-A0A7Y1VTF3-F1
#
_cell.length_a   1.000
_cell.length_b   1.000
_cell.length_c   1.000
_cell.angle_alpha   90.00
_cell.angle_beta   90.00
_cell.angle_gamma   90.00
#
_symmetry.space_group_name_H-M   'P 1'
#
loop_
_entity.id
_entity.type
_entity.pdbx_description
1 polymer ?
#
loop_
_entity_poly.entity_id
_entity_poly.type
_entity_poly.pdbx_seq_one_letter_code
_entity_poly.pdbx_strand_id
1 'polypeptide(L)' 'MANLAIDSIKKRGYDAIVIGSGASGGWAAKELCDRGLKTLVLERGRQVEHIKDYPTASKPPWEFEFR' A
#
# COMPACT_ATOMS: atom_id res chain seq x y z
N MET A 1 11.71 -30.20 17.05
CA MET A 1 10.35 -29.69 16.76
C MET A 1 10.46 -28.19 16.55
N ALA A 2 10.31 -27.70 15.32
CA ALA A 2 10.34 -26.27 15.05
C ALA A 2 9.11 -25.61 15.68
N ASN A 3 9.31 -24.63 16.56
CA ASN A 3 8.23 -23.88 17.21
C ASN A 3 7.67 -22.82 16.23
N LEU A 4 7.05 -23.31 15.15
CA LEU A 4 6.54 -22.50 14.03
C LEU A 4 5.63 -21.35 14.47
N ALA A 5 4.84 -21.55 15.54
CA ALA A 5 3.91 -20.55 16.05
C ALA A 5 4.62 -19.38 16.78
N ILE A 6 5.66 -19.66 17.56
CA ILE A 6 6.40 -18.64 18.32
C ILE A 6 7.17 -17.73 17.36
N ASP A 7 7.82 -18.32 16.36
CA ASP A 7 8.53 -17.59 15.32
C ASP A 7 7.57 -16.79 14.42
N SER A 8 6.34 -17.29 14.21
CA SER A 8 5.32 -16.61 13.41
C SER A 8 4.88 -15.29 14.04
N ILE A 9 4.58 -15.28 15.34
CA ILE A 9 4.13 -14.08 16.07
C ILE A 9 5.23 -13.02 16.02
N LYS A 10 6.48 -13.41 16.27
CA LYS A 10 7.62 -12.49 16.23
C LYS A 10 7.84 -11.88 14.83
N LYS A 11 7.62 -12.66 13.77
CA LYS A 11 7.75 -12.19 12.38
C LYS A 11 6.60 -11.31 11.91
N ARG A 12 5.38 -11.55 12.39
CA ARG A 12 4.14 -10.88 11.93
C ARG A 12 3.58 -9.86 12.92
N GLY A 13 4.34 -9.47 13.93
CA GLY A 13 3.99 -8.35 14.80
C GLY A 13 4.16 -7.01 14.09
N TYR A 14 3.14 -6.16 14.14
CA TYR A 14 3.10 -4.80 13.62
C TYR A 14 2.42 -3.90 14.65
N ASP A 15 2.83 -2.65 14.73
CA ASP A 15 2.22 -1.68 15.66
C ASP A 15 0.92 -1.11 15.07
N ALA A 16 0.83 -1.03 13.75
CA ALA A 16 -0.35 -0.59 13.03
C ALA A 16 -0.52 -1.36 11.71
N ILE A 17 -1.78 -1.58 11.32
CA ILE A 17 -2.15 -2.18 10.04
C ILE A 17 -3.09 -1.21 9.33
N VAL A 18 -2.72 -0.78 8.13
CA VAL A 18 -3.52 0.06 7.24
C VAL A 18 -4.07 -0.82 6.12
N ILE A 19 -5.39 -0.84 5.98
CA ILE A 19 -6.06 -1.58 4.90
C ILE A 19 -6.47 -0.58 3.82
N GLY A 20 -5.84 -0.70 2.65
CA GLY A 20 -5.95 0.18 1.48
C GLY A 20 -4.78 1.15 1.36
N SER A 21 -4.18 1.25 0.18
CA SER A 21 -3.10 2.20 -0.15
C SER A 21 -3.57 3.39 -1.00
N GLY A 22 -4.88 3.61 -1.07
CA GLY A 22 -5.47 4.81 -1.67
C GLY A 22 -5.04 6.11 -0.98
N ALA A 23 -5.58 7.25 -1.42
CA ALA A 23 -5.12 8.59 -0.99
C ALA A 23 -4.97 8.75 0.54
N SER A 24 -5.99 8.36 1.31
CA SER A 24 -5.97 8.47 2.77
C SER A 24 -5.12 7.38 3.44
N GLY A 25 -5.13 6.15 2.90
CA GLY A 25 -4.38 5.03 3.46
C GLY A 25 -2.87 5.23 3.33
N GLY A 26 -2.42 5.72 2.17
CA GLY A 26 -1.02 6.10 1.97
C GLY A 26 -0.57 7.22 2.92
N TRP A 27 -1.40 8.25 3.12
CA TRP A 27 -1.09 9.33 4.05
C TRP A 27 -1.02 8.86 5.51
N ALA A 28 -1.98 8.04 5.93
CA ALA A 28 -1.98 7.43 7.26
C ALA A 28 -0.73 6.56 7.47
N ALA A 29 -0.39 5.70 6.49
CA ALA A 29 0.80 4.86 6.57
C ALA A 29 2.09 5.69 6.68
N LYS A 30 2.21 6.78 5.90
CA LYS A 30 3.33 7.71 5.99
C LYS A 30 3.45 8.31 7.39
N GLU A 31 2.36 8.87 7.92
CA GLU A 31 2.36 9.51 9.24
C GLU A 31 2.72 8.53 10.36
N LEU A 32 2.23 7.29 10.29
CA LEU A 32 2.56 6.23 11.25
C LEU A 32 4.03 5.82 11.16
N CYS A 33 4.55 5.63 9.96
CA CYS A 33 5.96 5.30 9.73
C CYS A 33 6.90 6.43 10.19
N ASP A 34 6.57 7.70 9.94
CA ASP A 34 7.37 8.85 10.38
C ASP A 34 7.47 8.95 11.91
N ARG A 35 6.46 8.44 12.62
CA ARG A 35 6.44 8.33 14.09
C ARG A 35 7.19 7.09 14.61
N GLY A 36 7.83 6.33 13.73
CA GLY A 36 8.64 5.16 14.09
C GLY A 36 7.85 3.86 14.28
N LEU A 37 6.56 3.82 13.91
CA LEU A 37 5.73 2.62 14.06
C LEU A 37 5.98 1.63 12.92
N LYS A 38 6.12 0.35 13.26
CA LYS A 38 6.20 -0.73 12.29
C LYS A 38 4.83 -0.97 11.68
N THR A 39 4.57 -0.33 10.55
CA THR A 39 3.25 -0.28 9.90
C THR A 39 3.17 -1.25 8.72
N LEU A 40 2.13 -2.09 8.68
CA LEU A 40 1.80 -2.93 7.53
C LEU A 40 0.71 -2.26 6.69
N VAL A 41 0.90 -2.17 5.37
CA VAL A 41 -0.14 -1.74 4.43
C VAL A 41 -0.59 -2.93 3.59
N LEU A 42 -1.90 -3.16 3.51
CA LEU A 42 -2.50 -4.19 2.67
C LEU A 42 -3.40 -3.55 1.63
N GLU A 43 -3.12 -3.77 0.35
CA GLU A 43 -3.94 -3.30 -0.77
C GLU A 43 -4.37 -4.49 -1.62
N ARG A 44 -5.60 -4.45 -2.15
CA ARG A 44 -6.13 -5.47 -3.06
C ARG A 44 -5.56 -5.30 -4.48
N GLY A 45 -5.33 -4.06 -4.90
CA GLY A 45 -4.81 -3.73 -6.24
C GLY A 45 -3.39 -4.21 -6.50
N ARG A 46 -3.00 -4.17 -7.78
CA ARG A 46 -1.60 -4.39 -8.20
C ARG A 46 -0.69 -3.27 -7.69
N GLN A 47 0.60 -3.54 -7.59
CA GLN A 47 1.60 -2.47 -7.41
C GLN A 47 1.51 -1.51 -8.60
N VAL A 48 1.36 -0.22 -8.31
CA VAL A 48 1.30 0.86 -9.31
C VAL A 48 2.46 1.78 -9.02
N GLU A 49 3.37 1.94 -9.98
CA GLU A 49 4.46 2.90 -9.87
C GLU A 49 4.04 4.24 -10.46
N HIS A 50 4.21 5.32 -9.68
CA HIS A 50 4.01 6.68 -10.16
C HIS A 50 4.85 6.92 -11.42
N ILE A 51 4.30 7.66 -12.39
CA ILE A 51 4.89 7.95 -13.72
C ILE A 51 4.80 6.79 -14.71
N LYS A 52 5.08 5.53 -14.31
CA LYS A 52 5.09 4.39 -15.24
C LYS A 52 3.70 3.85 -15.53
N ASP A 53 2.91 3.63 -14.49
CA ASP A 53 1.62 2.92 -14.59
C ASP A 53 0.42 3.85 -14.78
N TYR A 54 0.65 5.09 -15.25
CA TYR A 54 -0.40 6.10 -15.43
C TYR A 54 -0.73 6.31 -16.93
N PRO A 55 -1.28 5.29 -17.63
CA PRO A 55 -1.46 5.33 -19.08
C PRO A 55 -2.44 6.40 -19.55
N THR A 56 -3.29 6.90 -18.66
CA THR A 56 -4.33 7.89 -18.97
C THR A 56 -4.02 9.29 -18.43
N ALA A 57 -2.96 9.49 -17.64
CA ALA A 57 -2.72 10.77 -16.97
C ALA A 57 -2.35 11.90 -17.94
N SER A 58 -1.64 11.57 -19.02
CA SER A 58 -1.23 12.55 -20.05
C SER A 58 -2.13 12.55 -21.28
N LYS A 59 -3.19 11.73 -21.30
CA LYS A 59 -4.06 11.62 -22.46
C LYS A 59 -5.01 12.83 -22.53
N PRO A 60 -5.09 13.52 -23.67
CA PRO A 60 -6.10 14.55 -23.87
C PRO A 60 -7.53 13.95 -23.92
N PRO A 61 -8.58 14.74 -23.61
CA PRO A 61 -9.94 14.23 -23.49
C PRO A 61 -10.51 13.51 -24.72
N TRP A 62 -10.05 13.86 -25.93
CA TRP A 62 -10.50 13.26 -27.19
C TRP A 62 -9.84 11.90 -27.54
N GLU A 63 -8.84 11.46 -26.77
CA GLU A 63 -8.22 10.13 -26.93
C GLU A 63 -8.92 9.02 -26.11
N PHE A 64 -10.00 9.36 -25.41
CA PHE A 64 -10.79 8.41 -24.64
C PHE A 64 -11.96 7.89 -25.50
N GLU A 65 -11.96 6.60 -25.79
CA GLU A 65 -12.94 5.93 -26.68
C GLU A 65 -14.41 6.07 -26.24
N PHE A 66 -14.66 6.25 -24.93
CA PHE A 66 -16.01 6.34 -24.36
C PHE A 66 -16.34 7.71 -23.74
N ARG A 67 -15.71 8.80 -24.23
CA ARG A 67 -16.01 10.17 -23.78
C ARG A 67 -16.95 10.91 -24.71
#